data_AF-A0A926ARQ1-F1
#
_entry.id   AF-A0A926ARQ1-F1
#
_cell.length_a   1.000
_cell.length_b   1.000
_cell.length_c   1.000
_cell.angle_alpha   90.00
_cell.angle_beta   90.00
_cell.angle_gamma   90.00
#
_symmetry.space_group_name_H-M   'P 1'
#
loop_
_entity.id
_entity.type
_entity.pdbx_description
1 polymer ?
#
loop_
_entity_poly.entity_id
_entity_poly.type
_entity_poly.pdbx_seq_one_letter_code
_entity_poly.pdbx_strand_id
1 'polypeptide(L)' 'MTIDQPSLRGERVLLRPWRDRDSEAFAAMNADPRVMEFFVAPLSRSESDAMLVRM' A
#
# COMPACT_ATOMS: atom_id res chain seq x y z
N MET A 1 1.75 -21.41 -9.05
CA MET A 1 3.14 -20.99 -9.34
C MET A 1 3.27 -19.56 -8.84
N THR A 2 3.81 -19.36 -7.64
CA THR A 2 3.98 -18.01 -7.09
C THR A 2 5.20 -17.41 -7.76
N ILE A 3 4.99 -16.37 -8.57
CA ILE A 3 6.11 -15.62 -9.15
C ILE A 3 6.83 -14.98 -7.96
N ASP A 4 8.09 -15.35 -7.75
CA ASP A 4 8.96 -14.70 -6.77
C ASP A 4 9.23 -13.28 -7.27
N GLN A 5 8.43 -12.34 -6.79
CA GLN A 5 8.54 -10.94 -7.17
C GLN A 5 9.78 -10.33 -6.48
N PRO A 6 10.64 -9.61 -7.22
CA PRO A 6 11.92 -9.17 -6.71
C PRO A 6 11.79 -8.17 -5.55
N SER A 7 12.76 -8.17 -4.64
CA SER A 7 12.87 -7.20 -3.54
C SER A 7 14.17 -6.41 -3.65
N LEU A 8 14.16 -5.15 -3.20
CA LEU A 8 15.33 -4.26 -3.16
C LEU A 8 15.66 -3.91 -1.71
N ARG A 9 16.94 -4.02 -1.33
CA ARG A 9 17.42 -3.78 0.03
C ARG A 9 18.38 -2.60 0.06
N GLY A 10 18.05 -1.60 0.85
CA GLY A 10 18.98 -0.56 1.29
C GLY A 10 19.39 -0.77 2.76
N GLU A 11 20.17 0.16 3.31
CA GLU A 11 20.70 0.05 4.68
C GLU A 11 19.62 0.01 5.77
N ARG A 12 18.51 0.73 5.57
CA ARG A 12 17.40 0.86 6.55
C ARG A 12 16.04 0.42 6.01
N VAL A 13 15.93 0.17 4.70
CA VAL A 13 14.64 0.00 4.01
C VAL A 13 14.68 -1.23 3.12
N LEU A 14 13.61 -2.04 3.18
CA LEU A 14 13.33 -3.14 2.28
C LEU A 14 12.11 -2.78 1.44
N LEU A 15 12.29 -2.67 0.12
CA LEU A 15 11.19 -2.63 -0.84
C LEU A 15 10.86 -4.07 -1.23
N ARG A 16 9.61 -4.47 -0.99
CA ARG A 16 9.14 -5.84 -1.22
C ARG A 16 7.74 -5.81 -1.82
N PRO A 17 7.30 -6.93 -2.42
CA PRO A 17 5.91 -7.08 -2.82
C PRO A 17 4.96 -6.91 -1.64
N TRP A 18 3.76 -6.42 -1.96
CA TRP A 18 2.65 -6.33 -1.02
C TRP A 18 2.27 -7.69 -0.46
N ARG A 19 1.77 -7.70 0.77
CA ARG A 19 1.26 -8.89 1.47
C ARG A 19 -0.09 -8.55 2.06
N ASP A 20 -0.94 -9.55 2.27
CA ASP A 20 -2.31 -9.36 2.78
C ASP A 20 -2.35 -8.56 4.09
N ARG A 21 -1.37 -8.78 4.97
CA ARG A 21 -1.24 -8.07 6.25
C ARG A 21 -0.98 -6.56 6.13
N ASP A 22 -0.56 -6.08 4.96
CA ASP A 22 -0.26 -4.66 4.75
C ASP A 22 -1.54 -3.85 4.48
N SER A 23 -2.65 -4.52 4.14
CA SER A 23 -3.93 -3.90 3.76
C SER A 23 -4.47 -2.93 4.81
N GLU A 24 -4.43 -3.30 6.09
CA GLU A 24 -4.94 -2.48 7.18
C GLU A 24 -4.15 -1.17 7.32
N ALA A 25 -2.82 -1.26 7.37
CA ALA A 25 -1.96 -0.09 7.47
C ALA A 25 -2.07 0.82 6.23
N PHE A 26 -2.18 0.22 5.04
CA PHE A 26 -2.36 0.97 3.79
C PHE A 26 -3.70 1.71 3.75
N ALA A 27 -4.78 1.07 4.17
CA ALA A 27 -6.09 1.71 4.25
C ALA A 27 -6.12 2.85 5.27
N ALA A 28 -5.50 2.68 6.44
CA ALA A 28 -5.38 3.76 7.44
C ALA A 28 -4.61 4.96 6.89
N MET A 29 -3.53 4.71 6.13
CA MET A 29 -2.73 5.76 5.49
C MET A 29 -3.54 6.51 4.42
N ASN A 30 -4.27 5.80 3.54
CA ASN A 30 -5.10 6.45 2.52
C ASN A 30 -6.37 7.12 3.08
N ALA A 31 -6.75 6.83 4.32
CA ALA A 31 -7.83 7.52 5.01
C ALA A 31 -7.35 8.79 5.76
N ASP A 32 -6.04 8.95 6.00
CA ASP A 32 -5.51 10.12 6.70
C ASP A 32 -5.51 11.35 5.78
N PRO A 33 -6.26 12.43 6.11
CA PRO A 33 -6.36 13.61 5.27
C PRO A 33 -5.03 14.36 5.09
N ARG A 34 -4.06 14.20 5.99
CA ARG A 34 -2.71 14.78 5.83
C ARG A 34 -1.90 14.03 4.77
N VAL A 35 -2.05 12.71 4.71
CA VAL A 35 -1.40 11.91 3.66
C VAL A 35 -2.03 12.22 2.31
N MET A 36 -3.34 12.45 2.31
CA MET A 36 -4.15 12.66 1.11
C MET A 36 -4.33 14.14 0.72
N GLU A 37 -3.57 15.07 1.32
CA GLU A 37 -3.74 16.53 1.15
C GLU A 37 -3.71 16.99 -0.31
N PHE A 38 -2.91 16.31 -1.14
CA PHE A 38 -2.74 16.64 -2.56
C PHE A 38 -3.55 15.73 -3.50
N PHE A 39 -4.41 14.88 -2.94
CA PHE A 39 -5.33 14.03 -3.69
C PHE A 39 -6.75 14.60 -3.66
N VAL A 40 -7.62 14.08 -4.54
CA VAL A 40 -9.01 14.55 -4.65
C VAL A 40 -9.78 14.32 -3.34
N ALA A 41 -9.57 13.19 -2.69
CA ALA A 41 -10.17 12.84 -1.40
C ALA A 41 -9.42 11.67 -0.74
N PRO A 42 -9.52 11.50 0.58
CA PRO A 42 -9.15 10.25 1.25
C PRO A 42 -9.96 9.06 0.71
N LEU A 43 -9.34 7.88 0.71
CA LEU A 43 -9.97 6.66 0.23
C LEU A 43 -10.67 5.90 1.37
N SER A 44 -11.78 5.26 1.04
CA SER A 44 -12.37 4.23 1.88
C SER A 44 -11.48 2.98 1.95
N ARG A 45 -11.81 2.09 2.89
CA ARG A 45 -11.15 0.79 3.02
C ARG A 45 -11.24 -0.03 1.72
N SER A 46 -12.43 -0.12 1.12
CA SER A 46 -12.63 -0.90 -0.10
C SER A 46 -11.90 -0.33 -1.31
N GLU A 47 -11.81 1.00 -1.42
CA GLU A 47 -11.03 1.65 -2.48
C GLU A 47 -9.52 1.40 -2.32
N SER A 48 -9.04 1.45 -1.08
CA SER A 48 -7.64 1.14 -0.74
C SER A 48 -7.28 -0.32 -1.06
N ASP A 49 -8.16 -1.26 -0.71
CA ASP A 49 -7.97 -2.68 -1.03
C ASP A 49 -7.97 -2.92 -2.55
N ALA A 50 -8.88 -2.26 -3.28
CA ALA A 50 -8.93 -2.35 -4.74
C ALA A 50 -7.69 -1.77 -5.42
N MET A 51 -7.06 -0.74 -4.82
CA MET A 51 -5.78 -0.21 -5.29
C MET A 51 -4.65 -1.20 -5.07
N LEU A 52 -4.60 -1.85 -3.90
CA LEU A 52 -3.55 -2.81 -3.54
C LEU A 52 -3.56 -4.06 -4.43
N VAL A 53 -4.73 -4.53 -4.87
CA VAL A 53 -4.86 -5.65 -5.84
C VAL A 53 -4.19 -5.37 -7.19
N ARG A 54 -3.99 -4.09 -7.55
CA ARG A 54 -3.39 -3.69 -8.83
C ARG A 54 -1.86 -3.50 -8.77
N MET A 55 -1.25 -3.66 -7.60
CA MET A 55 0.20 -3.48 -7.37
C MET A 55 0.94 -4.79 -7.25
#